data_AF-A0A127SU59-F1
#
_entry.id   AF-A0A127SU59-F1
#
_cell.length_a   1.000
_cell.length_b   1.000
_cell.length_c   1.000
_cell.angle_alpha   90.00
_cell.angle_beta   90.00
_cell.angle_gamma   90.00
#
_symmetry.space_group_name_H-M   'P 1'
#
loop_
_entity.id
_entity.type
_entity.pdbx_description
1 polymer ?
#
loop_
_entity_poly.entity_id
_entity_poly.type
_entity_poly.pdbx_seq_one_letter_code
_entity_poly.pdbx_strand_id
1 'polypeptide(L)'
;MLKLKPPIRKPVIVLLLALLPSFFLLTFRGKMTDVSAHAGSTTLVIDPGHGGIDGGAQGADGSRESDINLAIALKLRALAEFYGQDNIMTRQDDSTKSDTP
;
A
#
# COMPACT_ATOMS: atom_id res chain seq x y z
N MET A 1 -41.07 -37.96 50.10
CA MET A 1 -41.02 -36.71 49.29
C MET A 1 -39.65 -36.61 48.62
N LEU A 2 -39.52 -37.05 47.35
CA LEU A 2 -38.27 -36.89 46.58
C LEU A 2 -38.22 -35.47 46.00
N LYS A 3 -37.30 -34.63 46.48
CA LYS A 3 -36.98 -33.36 45.82
C LYS A 3 -36.08 -33.64 44.61
N LEU A 4 -36.61 -33.52 43.39
CA LEU A 4 -35.79 -33.50 42.17
C LEU A 4 -34.87 -32.27 42.21
N LYS A 5 -33.55 -32.51 42.06
CA LYS A 5 -32.55 -31.43 41.92
C LYS A 5 -32.86 -30.59 40.67
N PRO A 6 -32.73 -29.24 40.72
CA PRO A 6 -32.98 -28.39 39.56
C PRO A 6 -32.08 -28.82 38.40
N PRO A 7 -32.54 -28.71 37.14
CA PRO A 7 -31.80 -29.24 36.02
C PRO A 7 -30.51 -28.44 35.85
N ILE A 8 -29.38 -29.08 36.18
CA ILE A 8 -27.99 -28.62 36.02
C ILE A 8 -27.71 -28.07 34.59
N ARG A 9 -28.63 -28.32 33.64
CA ARG A 9 -28.61 -27.93 32.23
C ARG A 9 -28.72 -26.41 31.99
N LYS A 10 -29.45 -25.66 32.83
CA LYS A 10 -29.70 -24.22 32.58
C LYS A 10 -28.43 -23.34 32.64
N PRO A 11 -27.57 -23.42 33.67
CA PRO A 11 -26.35 -22.61 33.72
C PRO A 11 -25.33 -23.02 32.64
N VAL A 12 -25.29 -24.30 32.27
CA VAL A 12 -24.39 -24.82 31.23
C VAL A 12 -24.73 -24.26 29.85
N ILE A 13 -26.02 -24.18 29.51
CA ILE A 13 -26.48 -23.61 28.22
C ILE A 13 -26.14 -22.11 28.13
N VAL A 14 -26.31 -21.36 29.22
CA VAL A 14 -25.96 -19.93 29.26
C VAL A 14 -24.46 -19.72 29.08
N LEU A 15 -23.63 -20.56 29.72
CA LEU A 15 -22.18 -20.49 29.57
C LEU A 15 -21.75 -20.79 28.13
N LEU A 16 -22.34 -21.80 27.49
CA LEU A 16 -22.05 -22.15 26.09
C LEU A 16 -22.49 -21.05 25.12
N LEU A 17 -23.66 -20.45 25.33
CA LEU A 17 -24.16 -19.33 24.50
C LEU A 17 -23.32 -18.05 24.65
N ALA A 18 -22.65 -17.85 25.78
CA ALA A 18 -21.72 -16.72 25.97
C ALA A 18 -20.32 -17.03 25.39
N LEU A 19 -19.85 -18.27 25.51
CA LEU A 19 -18.53 -18.68 25.07
C LEU A 19 -18.43 -18.88 23.55
N LEU A 20 -19.50 -19.33 22.88
CA LEU A 20 -19.53 -19.54 21.43
C LEU A 20 -19.31 -18.26 20.60
N PRO A 21 -20.04 -17.14 20.81
CA PRO A 21 -19.79 -15.89 20.11
C PRO A 21 -18.48 -15.23 20.55
N SER A 22 -18.05 -15.40 21.81
CA SER A 22 -16.74 -14.93 22.27
C SER A 22 -15.58 -15.68 21.61
N PHE A 23 -15.72 -17.00 21.43
CA PHE A 23 -14.74 -17.85 20.74
C PHE A 23 -14.74 -17.58 19.23
N PHE A 24 -15.92 -17.32 18.66
CA PHE A 24 -16.05 -16.82 17.30
C PHE A 24 -15.35 -15.48 17.15
N LEU A 25 -15.60 -14.48 18.01
CA LEU A 25 -14.88 -13.20 18.01
C LEU A 25 -13.35 -13.36 18.19
N LEU A 26 -12.88 -14.35 18.95
CA LEU A 26 -11.46 -14.62 19.16
C LEU A 26 -10.78 -15.24 17.93
N THR A 27 -11.47 -16.16 17.23
CA THR A 27 -10.97 -16.86 16.03
C THR A 27 -11.25 -16.09 14.74
N PHE A 28 -12.23 -15.20 14.76
CA PHE A 28 -12.68 -14.34 13.67
C PHE A 28 -12.15 -12.90 13.82
N ARG A 29 -11.18 -12.63 14.73
CA ARG A 29 -10.29 -11.47 14.66
C ARG A 29 -9.53 -11.60 13.35
N GLY A 30 -10.16 -11.09 12.31
CA GLY A 30 -9.88 -11.39 10.92
C GLY A 30 -8.39 -11.40 10.67
N LYS A 31 -7.95 -12.44 9.96
CA LYS A 31 -6.88 -12.28 9.01
C LYS A 31 -7.35 -11.25 7.98
N MET A 32 -7.31 -9.97 8.34
CA MET A 32 -6.99 -8.93 7.39
C MET A 32 -5.57 -9.24 6.97
N THR A 33 -5.43 -10.15 6.01
CA THR A 33 -4.23 -10.20 5.20
C THR A 33 -4.16 -8.81 4.60
N ASP A 34 -3.20 -8.01 5.04
CA ASP A 34 -2.85 -6.78 4.36
C ASP A 34 -2.89 -7.08 2.87
N VAL A 35 -3.78 -6.41 2.14
CA VAL A 35 -3.73 -6.36 0.68
C VAL A 35 -2.57 -5.42 0.26
N SER A 36 -1.59 -5.23 1.14
CA SER A 36 -0.31 -4.63 0.84
C SER A 36 0.57 -5.70 0.22
N ALA A 37 0.31 -5.95 -1.06
CA ALA A 37 1.13 -6.80 -1.90
C ALA A 37 2.51 -6.15 -2.12
N HIS A 38 3.44 -6.30 -1.18
CA HIS A 38 4.84 -6.64 -1.49
C HIS A 38 5.61 -7.01 -0.21
N ALA A 39 5.74 -8.31 0.06
CA ALA A 39 6.72 -8.84 1.01
C ALA A 39 8.13 -8.87 0.38
N GLY A 40 8.56 -7.71 -0.13
CA GLY A 40 9.87 -7.44 -0.68
C GLY A 40 10.10 -5.94 -0.63
N SER A 41 11.15 -5.50 0.06
CA SER A 41 11.56 -4.10 0.22
C SER A 41 12.14 -3.53 -1.09
N THR A 42 11.48 -3.78 -2.22
CA THR A 42 11.94 -3.34 -3.53
C THR A 42 11.48 -1.90 -3.72
N THR A 43 12.42 -0.96 -3.66
CA THR A 43 12.16 0.43 -4.00
C THR A 43 12.14 0.60 -5.52
N LEU A 44 11.07 1.17 -6.06
CA LEU A 44 10.99 1.58 -7.46
C LEU A 44 11.82 2.85 -7.68
N VAL A 45 12.85 2.77 -8.53
CA VAL A 45 13.61 3.96 -8.95
C VAL A 45 13.02 4.48 -10.25
N ILE A 46 12.60 5.75 -10.26
CA ILE A 46 12.03 6.42 -11.43
C ILE A 46 13.02 7.47 -11.90
N ASP A 47 13.53 7.31 -13.12
CA ASP A 47 14.49 8.22 -13.71
C ASP A 47 13.88 8.98 -14.90
N PRO A 48 13.32 10.20 -14.70
CA PRO A 48 12.97 11.05 -15.81
C PRO A 48 14.25 11.56 -16.49
N GLY A 49 14.58 10.98 -17.65
CA GLY A 49 15.77 11.33 -18.42
C GLY A 49 15.85 12.83 -18.76
N HIS A 50 17.07 13.31 -19.01
CA HIS A 50 17.41 14.72 -19.31
C HIS A 50 17.07 15.68 -18.15
N GLY A 51 17.03 16.99 -18.42
CA GLY A 51 16.66 18.05 -17.48
C GLY A 51 17.61 19.26 -17.50
N GLY A 52 17.07 20.43 -17.17
CA GLY A 52 17.82 21.69 -17.10
C GLY A 52 18.37 22.09 -18.46
N ILE A 53 19.69 22.15 -18.63
CA ILE A 53 20.30 22.55 -19.92
C ILE A 53 20.18 21.45 -21.00
N ASP A 54 20.12 20.19 -20.59
CA ASP A 54 19.89 19.08 -21.50
C ASP A 54 18.38 18.86 -21.66
N GLY A 55 17.81 19.29 -22.78
CA GLY A 55 16.39 19.09 -23.08
C GLY A 55 16.04 17.74 -23.71
N GLY A 56 17.05 16.93 -24.07
CA GLY A 56 16.87 15.78 -24.95
C GLY A 56 16.37 16.16 -26.34
N ALA A 57 15.63 15.26 -26.98
CA ALA A 57 15.00 15.52 -28.26
C ALA A 57 13.98 16.67 -28.19
N GLN A 58 13.80 17.37 -29.32
CA GLN A 58 12.81 18.43 -29.44
C GLN A 58 11.83 18.14 -30.57
N GLY A 59 10.53 18.25 -30.27
CA GLY A 59 9.45 18.16 -31.25
C GLY A 59 9.40 19.38 -32.16
N ALA A 60 8.72 19.25 -33.30
CA ALA A 60 8.52 20.36 -34.24
C ALA A 60 7.74 21.56 -33.64
N ASP A 61 6.99 21.32 -32.57
CA ASP A 61 6.25 22.32 -31.79
C ASP A 61 7.08 22.93 -30.64
N GLY A 62 8.36 22.55 -30.51
CA GLY A 62 9.26 23.02 -29.48
C GLY A 62 9.18 22.24 -28.16
N SER A 63 8.32 21.22 -28.06
CA SER A 63 8.24 20.35 -26.88
C SER A 63 9.57 19.66 -26.61
N ARG A 64 10.02 19.68 -25.36
CA ARG A 64 11.29 19.06 -24.93
C ARG A 64 11.00 17.67 -24.37
N GLU A 65 11.84 16.70 -24.73
CA GLU A 65 11.79 15.36 -24.17
C GLU A 65 11.87 15.38 -22.63
N SER A 66 12.72 16.23 -22.06
CA SER A 66 12.89 16.40 -20.62
C SER A 66 11.57 16.71 -19.89
N ASP A 67 10.71 17.53 -20.49
CA ASP A 67 9.46 18.00 -19.92
C ASP A 67 8.42 16.87 -19.95
N ILE A 68 8.36 16.15 -21.07
CA ILE A 68 7.47 15.00 -21.25
C ILE A 68 7.86 13.87 -20.28
N ASN A 69 9.16 13.56 -20.18
CA ASN A 69 9.69 12.55 -19.27
C ASN A 69 9.35 12.88 -17.81
N LEU A 70 9.56 14.14 -17.38
CA LEU A 70 9.22 14.57 -16.03
C LEU A 70 7.71 14.45 -15.75
N ALA A 71 6.87 14.89 -16.69
CA ALA A 71 5.42 14.81 -16.54
C ALA A 71 4.92 13.37 -16.43
N ILE A 72 5.49 12.43 -17.18
CA ILE A 72 5.16 11.01 -17.09
C ILE A 72 5.65 10.42 -15.75
N ALA A 73 6.89 10.73 -15.35
CA ALA A 73 7.47 10.23 -14.11
C ALA A 73 6.68 10.68 -12.86
N LEU A 74 6.22 11.94 -12.82
CA LEU A 74 5.39 12.44 -11.72
C LEU A 74 4.04 11.70 -11.63
N LYS A 75 3.42 11.37 -12.77
CA LYS A 75 2.19 10.56 -12.81
C LYS A 75 2.45 9.13 -12.33
N LEU A 76 3.57 8.53 -12.76
CA LEU A 76 3.96 7.18 -12.31
C LEU A 76 4.22 7.15 -10.81
N ARG A 77 4.91 8.15 -10.27
CA ARG A 77 5.11 8.32 -8.83
C ARG A 77 3.78 8.37 -8.08
N ALA A 78 2.84 9.21 -8.52
CA ALA A 78 1.53 9.33 -7.87
C ALA A 78 0.77 7.99 -7.88
N LEU A 79 0.86 7.22 -8.97
CA LEU A 79 0.30 5.86 -9.02
C LEU A 79 1.02 4.91 -8.08
N ALA A 80 2.34 4.92 -8.03
CA ALA A 80 3.12 4.09 -7.10
C ALA A 80 2.75 4.38 -5.64
N GLU A 81 2.70 5.67 -5.26
CA GLU A 81 2.27 6.12 -3.94
C GLU A 81 0.83 5.66 -3.64
N PHE A 82 -0.09 5.76 -4.60
CA PHE A 82 -1.48 5.31 -4.46
C PHE A 82 -1.59 3.81 -4.16
N TYR A 83 -0.72 2.98 -4.75
CA TYR A 83 -0.67 1.54 -4.50
C TYR A 83 0.18 1.14 -3.27
N GLY A 84 0.73 2.11 -2.52
CA GLY A 84 1.60 1.83 -1.37
C GLY A 84 2.98 1.29 -1.76
N GLN A 85 3.44 1.57 -2.98
CA GLN A 85 4.74 1.15 -3.49
C GLN A 85 5.81 2.20 -3.16
N ASP A 86 6.83 1.78 -2.39
CA ASP A 86 8.02 2.59 -2.14
C ASP A 86 8.70 2.98 -3.45
N ASN A 87 8.98 4.28 -3.60
CA ASN A 87 9.60 4.82 -4.80
C ASN A 87 10.52 6.01 -4.49
N ILE A 88 11.50 6.20 -5.37
CA ILE A 88 12.37 7.38 -5.38
C ILE A 88 12.50 7.90 -6.81
N MET A 89 12.53 9.22 -6.97
CA MET A 89 12.79 9.86 -8.25
C MET A 89 14.21 10.41 -8.29
N THR A 90 14.90 10.30 -9.43
CA THR A 90 16.25 10.85 -9.62
C THR A 90 16.25 12.38 -9.72
N ARG A 91 15.16 13.00 -10.18
CA ARG A 91 14.85 14.44 -10.12
C ARG A 91 13.32 14.63 -10.07
N GLN A 92 12.86 15.78 -9.58
CA GLN A 92 11.43 16.10 -9.45
C GLN A 92 11.06 17.46 -10.07
N ASP A 93 12.03 18.11 -10.69
CA ASP A 93 11.95 19.42 -11.33
C ASP A 93 12.81 19.44 -12.62
N ASP A 94 12.87 20.59 -13.29
CA ASP A 94 13.72 20.81 -14.47
C ASP A 94 15.18 21.08 -14.10
N SER A 95 15.75 20.26 -13.21
CA SER A 95 17.17 20.28 -12.89
C SER A 95 17.94 19.33 -13.79
N THR A 96 19.16 19.71 -14.15
CA THR A 96 20.12 18.77 -14.72
C THR A 96 20.61 17.86 -13.61
N LYS A 97 20.48 16.54 -13.78
CA LYS A 97 21.19 15.58 -12.93
C LYS A 97 22.65 15.57 -13.37
N SER A 98 23.42 16.58 -12.97
CA SER A 98 24.88 16.52 -13.16
C SER A 98 25.41 15.43 -12.24
N ASP A 99 25.97 14.36 -12.81
CA ASP A 99 26.68 13.33 -12.06
C ASP A 99 27.79 13.98 -11.21
N THR A 100 27.57 14.19 -9.91
CA THR A 100 28.65 14.23 -8.90
C THR A 100 28.09 14.27 -7.48
N PRO A 101 28.64 13.52 -6.52
CA PRO A 101 28.95 14.07 -5.20
C PRO A 101 30.06 15.12 -5.28
#